data_AF-H2YBJ9-F1
#
_entry.id   AF-H2YBJ9-F1
#
_cell.length_a   1.000
_cell.length_b   1.000
_cell.length_c   1.000
_cell.angle_alpha   90.00
_cell.angle_beta   90.00
_cell.angle_gamma   90.00
#
_symmetry.space_group_name_H-M   'P 1'
#
loop_
_entity.id
_entity.type
_entity.pdbx_description
1 polymer ?
#
loop_
_entity_poly.entity_id
_entity_poly.type
_entity_poly.pdbx_seq_one_letter_code
_entity_poly.pdbx_strand_id
1 'polypeptide(L)'
;MLTEEMKNVLIIKGYTEDEVETEIENALEKIKPQGVINASFIDNEHTELQNSVTEVEIPNVDRNATSTHGLVINGHSLVHALNQDMKLKFLELASQCTAVICCRVTP
;
A
#
# COMPACT_ATOMS: atom_id res chain seq x y z
N MET A 1 -5.36 15.18 8.83
CA MET A 1 -4.26 16.08 8.40
C MET A 1 -2.94 15.43 8.83
N LEU A 2 -1.83 15.63 8.11
CA LEU A 2 -0.53 15.08 8.52
C LEU A 2 -0.20 15.57 9.94
N THR A 3 0.08 14.66 10.87
CA THR A 3 0.40 14.96 12.28
C THR A 3 1.92 14.87 12.51
N GLU A 4 2.45 15.59 13.50
CA GLU A 4 3.89 15.58 13.84
C GLU A 4 4.43 14.18 14.20
N GLU A 5 3.53 13.25 14.52
CA GLU A 5 3.85 11.85 14.83
C GLU A 5 4.12 11.00 13.57
N MET A 6 3.71 11.47 12.38
CA MET A 6 3.98 10.79 11.11
C MET A 6 5.44 11.00 10.68
N LYS A 7 6.31 10.09 11.10
CA LYS A 7 7.75 10.14 10.78
C LYS A 7 8.09 9.68 9.36
N ASN A 8 7.14 9.04 8.66
CA ASN A 8 7.36 8.48 7.32
C ASN A 8 6.38 9.10 6.30
N VAL A 9 6.86 10.07 5.53
CA VAL A 9 6.12 10.68 4.42
C VAL A 9 6.64 10.14 3.09
N LEU A 10 5.74 9.55 2.30
CA LEU A 10 5.98 9.04 0.96
C LEU A 10 5.60 10.13 -0.05
N ILE A 11 6.43 10.37 -1.06
CA ILE A 11 6.24 11.44 -2.04
C ILE A 11 6.27 10.83 -3.44
N ILE A 12 5.19 11.04 -4.19
CA ILE A 12 5.06 10.67 -5.60
C ILE A 12 5.05 11.97 -6.43
N LYS A 13 6.05 12.14 -7.28
CA LYS A 13 6.34 13.37 -8.02
C LYS A 13 6.74 13.13 -9.48
N GLY A 14 6.72 11.88 -9.96
CA GLY A 14 7.02 11.52 -11.35
C GLY A 14 6.13 12.23 -12.36
N TYR A 15 6.69 12.47 -13.55
CA TYR A 15 6.02 13.12 -14.68
C TYR A 15 5.76 12.17 -15.84
N THR A 16 6.34 10.97 -15.83
CA THR A 16 6.04 9.91 -16.79
C THR A 16 5.36 8.73 -16.10
N GLU A 17 4.73 7.87 -16.88
CA GLU A 17 4.10 6.64 -16.39
C GLU A 17 5.11 5.74 -15.67
N ASP A 18 6.26 5.46 -16.29
CA ASP A 18 7.32 4.62 -15.70
C ASP A 18 7.88 5.18 -14.38
N GLU A 19 8.04 6.51 -14.30
CA GLU A 19 8.50 7.17 -13.07
C GLU A 19 7.50 7.00 -11.93
N VAL A 20 6.22 7.21 -12.22
CA VAL A 20 5.14 7.10 -11.22
C VAL A 20 4.99 5.65 -10.77
N GLU A 21 5.04 4.69 -11.68
CA GLU A 21 5.00 3.26 -11.34
C GLU A 21 6.17 2.89 -10.41
N THR A 22 7.38 3.27 -10.79
CA THR A 22 8.58 3.02 -9.97
C THR A 22 8.47 3.65 -8.58
N GLU A 23 7.96 4.88 -8.48
CA GLU A 23 7.77 5.55 -7.19
C GLU A 23 6.70 4.86 -6.32
N ILE A 24 5.59 4.37 -6.91
CA ILE A 24 4.55 3.63 -6.20
C ILE A 24 5.09 2.30 -5.69
N GLU A 25 5.84 1.56 -6.49
CA GLU A 25 6.43 0.27 -6.09
C GLU A 25 7.44 0.43 -4.95
N ASN A 26 8.34 1.41 -5.07
CA ASN A 26 9.26 1.76 -4.00
C ASN A 26 8.54 2.19 -2.71
N ALA A 27 7.40 2.86 -2.83
CA ALA A 27 6.60 3.27 -1.69
C ALA A 27 5.90 2.07 -1.03
N LEU A 28 5.39 1.12 -1.82
CA LEU A 28 4.82 -0.14 -1.33
C LEU A 28 5.88 -0.99 -0.61
N GLU A 29 7.11 -1.05 -1.11
CA GLU A 29 8.20 -1.77 -0.44
C GLU A 29 8.58 -1.17 0.92
N LYS A 30 8.49 0.16 1.07
CA LYS A 30 8.77 0.85 2.33
C LYS A 30 7.73 0.58 3.42
N ILE A 31 6.49 0.27 3.03
CA ILE A 31 5.39 0.03 3.97
C ILE A 31 5.11 -1.45 4.22
N LYS A 32 5.58 -2.35 3.34
CA LYS A 32 5.45 -3.80 3.54
C LYS A 32 6.14 -4.19 4.86
N PRO A 33 5.41 -4.71 5.85
CA PRO A 33 6.04 -5.26 7.03
C PRO A 33 6.94 -6.42 6.58
N GLN A 34 8.21 -6.44 7.01
CA GLN A 34 9.21 -7.46 6.65
C GLN A 34 8.88 -8.89 7.14
N GLY A 35 7.61 -9.25 7.31
CA GLY A 35 7.21 -10.52 7.94
C GLY A 35 5.80 -11.00 7.63
N VAL A 36 5.20 -10.63 6.49
CA VAL A 36 3.92 -11.22 6.08
C VAL A 36 4.13 -12.02 4.79
N ILE A 37 4.22 -13.34 4.97
CA ILE A 37 4.04 -14.34 3.91
C ILE A 37 2.76 -14.02 3.14
N ASN A 38 2.86 -14.02 1.81
CA ASN A 38 1.74 -13.80 0.89
C ASN A 38 0.54 -14.68 1.29
N ALA A 39 -0.51 -14.08 1.85
CA ALA A 39 -1.83 -14.68 1.78
C ALA A 39 -2.29 -14.49 0.33
N SER A 40 -1.82 -15.39 -0.53
CA SER A 40 -2.42 -15.62 -1.83
C SER A 40 -3.92 -15.83 -1.60
N PHE A 41 -4.73 -14.96 -2.20
CA PHE A 41 -6.15 -15.17 -2.38
C PHE A 41 -6.34 -16.56 -3.00
N ILE A 42 -6.86 -17.51 -2.22
CA ILE A 42 -7.31 -18.80 -2.75
C ILE A 42 -8.72 -18.54 -3.27
N ASP A 43 -8.83 -18.43 -4.59
CA ASP A 43 -10.09 -18.58 -5.29
C ASP A 43 -10.64 -19.99 -5.00
N ASN A 44 -11.87 -20.04 -4.50
CA ASN A 44 -12.59 -21.26 -4.21
C ASN A 44 -12.83 -22.07 -5.49
N GLU A 45 -12.13 -23.18 -5.67
CA GLU A 45 -12.70 -24.34 -6.35
C GLU A 45 -12.16 -25.64 -5.73
N HIS A 46 -13.07 -26.36 -5.09
CA HIS A 46 -13.08 -27.78 -4.69
C HIS A 46 -11.78 -28.60 -4.86
N THR A 47 -11.25 -29.19 -3.77
CA THR A 47 -11.11 -30.66 -3.54
C THR A 47 -10.48 -30.94 -2.16
N GLU A 48 -10.81 -32.10 -1.62
CA GLU A 48 -10.74 -32.58 -0.23
C GLU A 48 -9.35 -32.83 0.41
N LEU A 49 -9.29 -32.53 1.72
CA LEU A 49 -8.61 -33.26 2.81
C LEU A 49 -7.08 -33.48 2.76
N GLN A 50 -6.35 -32.78 3.64
CA GLN A 50 -5.48 -33.43 4.64
C GLN A 50 -5.20 -32.50 5.84
N ASN A 51 -5.57 -33.01 7.02
CA ASN A 51 -5.35 -32.41 8.33
C ASN A 51 -3.85 -32.32 8.66
N SER A 52 -3.37 -31.11 8.88
CA SER A 52 -2.34 -30.85 9.90
C SER A 52 -2.69 -29.54 10.57
N VAL A 53 -3.35 -29.65 11.73
CA VAL A 53 -3.51 -28.54 12.66
C VAL A 53 -2.11 -28.20 13.19
N THR A 54 -1.37 -27.35 12.47
CA THR A 54 -0.38 -26.49 13.10
C THR A 54 -1.17 -25.36 13.71
N GLU A 55 -1.19 -25.35 15.03
CA GLU A 55 -1.61 -24.25 15.89
C GLU A 55 -0.87 -23.00 15.43
N VAL A 56 -1.45 -22.28 14.46
CA VAL A 56 -0.97 -20.95 14.09
C VAL A 56 -1.35 -20.10 15.28
N GLU A 57 -0.40 -19.89 16.18
CA GLU A 57 -0.40 -18.73 17.05
C GLU A 57 -0.73 -17.55 16.14
N ILE A 58 -1.99 -17.11 16.18
CA ILE A 58 -2.40 -15.83 15.64
C ILE A 58 -1.47 -14.89 16.38
N PRO A 59 -0.41 -14.34 15.76
CA PRO A 59 0.39 -13.37 16.46
C PRO A 59 -0.66 -12.31 16.78
N ASN A 60 -0.83 -11.99 18.06
CA ASN A 60 -1.37 -10.71 18.43
C ASN A 60 -0.38 -9.71 17.82
N VAL A 61 -0.55 -9.45 16.53
CA VAL A 61 0.04 -8.31 15.85
C VAL A 61 -0.66 -7.19 16.58
N ASP A 62 0.03 -6.69 17.60
CA ASP A 62 -0.20 -5.36 18.12
C ASP A 62 -0.41 -4.49 16.88
N ARG A 63 -1.67 -4.18 16.59
CA ARG A 63 -2.08 -3.17 15.60
C ARG A 63 -1.68 -1.77 16.08
N ASN A 64 -0.58 -1.71 16.82
CA ASN A 64 -0.04 -0.62 17.60
C ASN A 64 1.45 -0.40 17.28
N ALA A 65 2.07 -1.27 16.48
CA ALA A 65 3.23 -0.86 15.67
C ALA A 65 2.75 -0.21 14.35
N THR A 66 1.76 0.68 14.45
CA THR A 66 1.26 1.47 13.34
C THR A 66 2.29 2.53 13.02
N SER A 67 3.23 2.22 12.15
CA SER A 67 3.94 3.27 11.43
C SER A 67 2.88 4.06 10.65
N THR A 68 2.52 5.23 11.17
CA THR A 68 1.54 6.12 10.55
C THR A 68 2.21 6.80 9.37
N HIS A 69 1.96 6.28 8.16
CA HIS A 69 2.51 6.82 6.93
C HIS A 69 1.62 7.95 6.38
N GLY A 70 2.26 8.98 5.84
CA GLY A 70 1.61 9.99 5.03
C GLY A 70 1.99 9.85 3.56
N LEU A 71 1.09 10.17 2.64
CA LEU A 71 1.34 10.18 1.20
C LEU A 71 1.11 11.58 0.63
N VAL A 72 2.03 12.06 -0.18
CA VAL A 72 1.88 13.29 -0.99
C VAL A 72 2.05 12.92 -2.46
N ILE A 73 1.07 13.27 -3.28
CA ILE A 73 1.09 13.02 -4.73
C ILE A 73 0.74 14.30 -5.51
N ASN A 74 1.52 14.60 -6.55
CA ASN A 74 1.22 15.72 -7.46
C ASN A 74 0.08 15.37 -8.43
N GLY A 75 -0.70 16.36 -8.86
CA GLY A 75 -1.78 16.20 -9.84
C GLY A 75 -1.32 15.57 -11.16
N HIS A 76 -0.12 15.92 -11.65
CA HIS A 76 0.44 15.29 -12.85
C HIS A 76 0.66 13.78 -12.65
N SER A 77 1.27 13.40 -11.53
CA SER A 77 1.51 12.00 -11.17
C SER A 77 0.19 11.25 -10.92
N LEU A 78 -0.82 11.95 -10.38
CA LEU A 78 -2.13 11.37 -10.09
C LEU A 78 -2.86 10.92 -11.35
N VAL A 79 -2.69 11.62 -12.48
CA VAL A 79 -3.26 11.18 -13.78
C VAL A 79 -2.75 9.80 -14.14
N HIS A 80 -1.44 9.58 -14.04
CA HIS A 80 -0.84 8.27 -14.30
C HIS A 80 -1.23 7.25 -13.24
N ALA A 81 -1.19 7.60 -11.95
CA ALA A 81 -1.54 6.70 -10.86
C ALA A 81 -3.00 6.17 -10.91
N LEU A 82 -3.90 6.86 -11.62
CA LEU A 82 -5.29 6.46 -11.82
C LEU A 82 -5.54 5.68 -13.12
N ASN A 83 -4.50 5.43 -13.93
CA ASN A 83 -4.59 4.54 -15.10
C ASN A 83 -4.98 3.11 -14.67
N GLN A 84 -5.58 2.36 -15.59
CA GLN A 84 -6.20 1.06 -15.31
C GLN A 84 -5.22 0.04 -14.70
N ASP A 85 -3.95 0.10 -15.12
CA ASP A 85 -2.91 -0.83 -14.68
C ASP A 85 -2.32 -0.49 -13.29
N MET A 86 -2.33 0.79 -12.91
CA MET A 86 -1.72 1.28 -11.65
C MET A 86 -2.73 1.60 -10.56
N LYS A 87 -4.00 1.84 -10.89
CA LYS A 87 -5.02 2.31 -9.94
C LYS A 87 -5.13 1.41 -8.70
N LEU A 88 -5.01 0.10 -8.85
CA LEU A 88 -5.07 -0.83 -7.73
C LEU A 88 -3.82 -0.73 -6.84
N LYS A 89 -2.62 -0.63 -7.43
CA LYS A 89 -1.35 -0.41 -6.69
C LYS A 89 -1.40 0.91 -5.90
N PHE A 90 -1.89 1.98 -6.53
CA PHE A 90 -2.05 3.29 -5.88
C PHE A 90 -3.06 3.23 -4.74
N LEU A 91 -4.20 2.55 -4.91
CA LEU A 91 -5.20 2.38 -3.86
C LEU A 91 -4.66 1.59 -2.67
N GLU A 92 -3.89 0.53 -2.93
CA GLU A 92 -3.24 -0.27 -1.88
C GLU A 92 -2.28 0.58 -1.05
N LEU A 93 -1.41 1.36 -1.72
CA LEU A 93 -0.50 2.30 -1.08
C LEU A 93 -1.25 3.36 -0.25
N ALA A 94 -2.27 3.99 -0.85
CA ALA A 94 -3.06 5.03 -0.21
C ALA A 94 -3.84 4.51 1.01
N SER A 95 -4.36 3.28 0.95
CA SER A 95 -5.13 2.66 2.05
C SER A 95 -4.26 2.29 3.26
N GLN A 96 -2.95 2.15 3.08
CA GLN A 96 -2.00 1.93 4.17
C GLN A 96 -1.52 3.24 4.81
N CYS A 97 -1.84 4.39 4.18
CA CYS A 97 -1.49 5.70 4.68
C CYS A 97 -2.62 6.27 5.57
N THR A 98 -2.25 6.91 6.67
CA THR A 98 -3.20 7.60 7.56
C THR A 98 -3.74 8.88 6.94
N ALA A 99 -2.99 9.50 6.04
CA ALA A 99 -3.41 10.66 5.28
C ALA A 99 -2.80 10.68 3.88
N VAL A 100 -3.59 11.13 2.90
CA VAL A 100 -3.15 11.35 1.53
C VAL A 100 -3.41 12.80 1.16
N ILE A 101 -2.40 13.47 0.60
CA ILE A 101 -2.50 14.84 0.09
C ILE A 101 -2.27 14.80 -1.41
N CYS A 102 -3.30 15.15 -2.16
CA CYS A 102 -3.21 15.39 -3.59
C CYS A 102 -2.99 16.88 -3.84
N CYS A 103 -1.85 17.24 -4.42
CA CYS A 103 -1.46 18.64 -4.64
C CYS A 103 -1.71 19.07 -6.09
N ARG A 104 -2.19 20.30 -6.29
CA ARG A 104 -2.39 20.90 -7.63
C ARG A 104 -3.29 20.08 -8.57
N VAL A 105 -4.28 19.40 -8.00
CA VAL A 105 -5.29 18.66 -8.76
C VAL A 105 -6.32 19.64 -9.33
N THR A 106 -6.76 19.39 -10.56
CA THR A 106 -7.92 20.05 -11.15
C THR A 106 -9.21 19.34 -10.71
N PRO A 107 -10.33 20.07 -10.51
CA PRO A 107 -11.63 19.46 -10.23
C PRO A 107 -12.05 18.39 -11.24
#